data_AF-A0AAN5D2S8-F1
#
_entry.id   AF-A0AAN5D2S8-F1
#
_cell.length_a   1.000
_cell.length_b   1.000
_cell.length_c   1.000
_cell.angle_alpha   90.00
_cell.angle_beta   90.00
_cell.angle_gamma   90.00
#
_symmetry.space_group_name_H-M   'P 1'
#
loop_
_entity.id
_entity.type
_entity.pdbx_description
1 polymer ?
#
loop_
_entity_poly.entity_id
_entity_poly.type
_entity_poly.pdbx_seq_one_letter_code
_entity_poly.pdbx_strand_id
1 'polypeptide(L)'
;ITDEVVQFEFDCSDLNKPDSSISQEISVKGVPWKVFFLIDGDIRIGFMCDHNQFTPWKISIAAEFNLLHPDEAKDISVKNFHKAKDCSVLELSLINKEDFKNNIKNFIHDNKITIEVRLLITKMKGIKIAHEFDFFNPNEPFNDVALVIEGEKIYASKQILAASSPVFKAMFY
;
A
#
# COMPACT_ATOMS: atom_id res chain seq x y z
N ILE A 1 4.65 1.69 17.18
CA ILE A 1 4.73 2.33 15.84
C ILE A 1 3.46 1.88 15.14
N THR A 2 2.52 2.75 14.74
CA THR A 2 1.58 2.46 13.62
C THR A 2 0.65 3.61 13.25
N ASP A 3 0.53 3.83 11.94
CA ASP A 3 -0.70 4.32 11.30
C ASP A 3 -1.57 3.12 10.85
N GLU A 4 -0.94 2.02 10.41
CA GLU A 4 -1.60 0.80 9.90
C GLU A 4 -0.77 -0.46 10.26
N VAL A 5 -1.44 -1.56 10.60
CA VAL A 5 -0.87 -2.91 10.79
C VAL A 5 -1.46 -3.81 9.71
N VAL A 6 -0.62 -4.48 8.93
CA VAL A 6 -1.09 -5.43 7.91
C VAL A 6 -0.30 -6.72 7.97
N GLN A 7 -0.99 -7.85 7.80
CA GLN A 7 -0.38 -9.17 7.73
C GLN A 7 -0.48 -9.72 6.31
N PHE A 8 0.60 -10.38 5.88
CA PHE A 8 0.70 -11.01 4.57
C PHE A 8 1.19 -12.44 4.71
N GLU A 9 0.54 -13.35 4.01
CA GLU A 9 0.99 -14.73 3.87
C GLU A 9 1.68 -14.90 2.52
N PHE A 10 2.85 -15.52 2.54
CA PHE A 10 3.60 -15.83 1.33
C PHE A 10 3.86 -17.34 1.25
N ASP A 11 3.70 -17.89 0.05
CA ASP A 11 4.07 -19.28 -0.22
C ASP A 11 5.60 -19.43 -0.17
N CYS A 12 6.05 -20.48 0.51
CA CYS A 12 7.45 -20.83 0.74
C CYS A 12 7.69 -22.32 0.48
N SER A 13 6.87 -22.95 -0.36
CA SER A 13 6.93 -24.39 -0.67
C SER A 13 8.27 -24.83 -1.29
N ASP A 14 8.98 -23.93 -1.97
CA ASP A 14 10.33 -24.21 -2.50
C ASP A 14 11.32 -23.06 -2.26
N LEU A 15 11.88 -23.00 -1.05
CA LEU A 15 12.93 -22.03 -0.67
C LEU A 15 14.24 -22.18 -1.46
N ASN A 16 14.42 -23.24 -2.26
CA ASN A 16 15.65 -23.48 -3.01
C ASN A 16 15.62 -22.90 -4.42
N LYS A 17 14.46 -22.42 -4.86
CA LYS A 17 14.31 -21.74 -6.14
C LYS A 17 14.17 -20.24 -5.92
N PRO A 18 14.76 -19.42 -6.81
CA PRO A 18 14.43 -18.01 -6.84
C PRO A 18 12.93 -17.85 -7.06
N ASP A 19 12.28 -17.08 -6.20
CA ASP A 19 10.85 -16.80 -6.27
C ASP A 19 10.54 -15.43 -5.71
N SER A 20 9.48 -14.80 -6.21
CA SER A 20 9.03 -13.49 -5.78
C SER A 20 7.53 -13.46 -5.64
N SER A 21 7.06 -12.96 -4.50
CA SER A 21 5.64 -12.71 -4.26
C SER A 21 5.42 -11.24 -3.92
N ILE A 22 4.31 -10.69 -4.39
CA ILE A 22 3.89 -9.31 -4.11
C ILE A 22 2.51 -9.37 -3.48
N SER A 23 2.31 -8.61 -2.42
CA SER A 23 1.02 -8.52 -1.73
C SER A 23 -0.02 -7.79 -2.57
N GLN A 24 -1.27 -7.87 -2.12
CA GLN A 24 -2.27 -6.89 -2.51
C GLN A 24 -1.85 -5.47 -2.09
N GLU A 25 -2.41 -4.48 -2.77
CA GLU A 25 -2.18 -3.08 -2.45
C GLU A 25 -2.92 -2.69 -1.16
N ILE A 26 -2.24 -1.93 -0.31
CA ILE A 26 -2.79 -1.33 0.89
C ILE A 26 -2.66 0.19 0.81
N SER A 27 -3.64 0.92 1.33
CA SER A 27 -3.60 2.38 1.36
C SER A 27 -3.26 2.87 2.77
N VAL A 28 -2.07 3.43 2.95
CA VAL A 28 -1.65 4.03 4.22
C VAL A 28 -1.67 5.54 4.07
N LYS A 29 -2.62 6.20 4.74
CA LYS A 29 -2.89 7.66 4.58
C LYS A 29 -3.08 8.08 3.11
N GLY A 30 -3.78 7.26 2.32
CA GLY A 30 -4.05 7.56 0.91
C GLY A 30 -2.86 7.35 -0.03
N VAL A 31 -1.78 6.74 0.45
CA VAL A 31 -0.62 6.34 -0.35
C VAL A 31 -0.70 4.83 -0.61
N PRO A 32 -0.65 4.38 -1.87
CA PRO A 32 -0.71 2.96 -2.20
C PRO A 32 0.65 2.28 -1.94
N TRP A 33 0.61 1.16 -1.22
CA TRP A 33 1.78 0.35 -0.89
C TRP A 33 1.55 -1.11 -1.24
N LYS A 34 2.61 -1.78 -1.66
CA LYS A 34 2.69 -3.24 -1.81
C LYS A 34 3.89 -3.74 -1.03
N VAL A 35 3.79 -4.93 -0.48
CA VAL A 35 4.89 -5.65 0.16
C VAL A 35 5.40 -6.67 -0.82
N PHE A 36 6.71 -6.76 -0.99
CA PHE A 36 7.30 -7.83 -1.78
C PHE A 36 8.14 -8.71 -0.89
N PHE A 37 8.11 -10.00 -1.20
CA PHE A 37 8.92 -11.05 -0.62
C PHE A 37 9.70 -11.68 -1.77
N LEU A 38 11.02 -11.73 -1.65
CA LEU A 38 11.91 -12.24 -2.69
C LEU A 38 12.88 -13.25 -2.07
N ILE A 39 12.94 -14.44 -2.66
CA ILE A 39 13.95 -15.45 -2.41
C ILE A 39 14.89 -15.45 -3.62
N ASP A 40 16.16 -15.16 -3.42
CA ASP A 40 17.19 -15.24 -4.47
C ASP A 40 18.56 -15.46 -3.82
N GLY A 41 18.77 -16.66 -3.27
CA GLY A 41 19.95 -16.99 -2.46
C GLY A 41 19.97 -16.36 -1.06
N ASP A 42 19.32 -15.20 -0.91
CA ASP A 42 18.94 -14.50 0.33
C ASP A 42 17.43 -14.23 0.31
N ILE A 43 16.86 -13.86 1.47
CA ILE A 43 15.44 -13.49 1.55
C ILE A 43 15.31 -12.02 1.88
N ARG A 44 14.52 -11.33 1.07
CA ARG A 44 14.35 -9.89 1.09
C ARG A 44 12.87 -9.56 1.18
N ILE A 45 12.55 -8.64 2.07
CA ILE A 45 11.17 -8.23 2.32
C ILE A 45 11.14 -6.72 2.31
N GLY A 46 10.41 -6.15 1.38
CA GLY A 46 10.41 -4.71 1.20
C GLY A 46 9.03 -4.15 0.92
N PHE A 47 9.00 -2.82 0.83
CA PHE A 47 7.81 -2.10 0.40
C PHE A 47 8.05 -1.47 -0.95
N MET A 48 6.99 -1.43 -1.73
CA MET A 48 6.91 -0.67 -2.95
C MET A 48 5.78 0.35 -2.81
N CYS A 49 6.05 1.60 -3.16
CA CYS A 49 5.04 2.66 -3.15
C CYS A 49 4.61 2.95 -4.59
N ASP A 50 3.39 2.61 -4.98
CA ASP A 50 2.96 2.79 -6.38
C ASP A 50 2.42 4.21 -6.63
N HIS A 51 3.05 5.23 -6.04
CA HIS A 51 2.60 6.61 -6.18
C HIS A 51 3.11 7.26 -7.47
N ASN A 52 2.18 7.91 -8.18
CA ASN A 52 2.35 8.45 -9.52
C ASN A 52 3.62 9.32 -9.68
N GLN A 53 4.43 9.02 -10.69
CA GLN A 53 5.78 9.53 -10.89
C GLN A 53 5.85 10.95 -11.47
N PHE A 54 4.71 11.54 -11.88
CA PHE A 54 4.71 12.81 -12.62
C PHE A 54 4.93 14.07 -11.77
N THR A 55 4.99 13.95 -10.43
CA THR A 55 5.31 15.08 -9.54
C THR A 55 6.40 14.68 -8.54
N PRO A 56 7.41 15.53 -8.29
CA PRO A 56 8.43 15.23 -7.30
C PRO A 56 7.82 15.13 -5.90
N TRP A 57 8.06 14.01 -5.23
CA TRP A 57 7.50 13.73 -3.91
C TRP A 57 8.54 13.09 -2.99
N LYS A 58 8.34 13.26 -1.68
CA LYS A 58 9.21 12.69 -0.65
C LYS A 58 8.39 12.12 0.47
N ILE A 59 8.79 10.94 0.94
CA ILE A 59 8.18 10.29 2.08
C ILE A 59 9.25 9.79 3.05
N SER A 60 8.99 9.97 4.34
CA SER A 60 9.76 9.36 5.41
C SER A 60 8.88 8.36 6.13
N ILE A 61 9.34 7.12 6.23
CA ILE A 61 8.60 6.04 6.87
C ILE A 61 9.44 5.35 7.94
N ALA A 62 8.78 4.92 9.00
CA ALA A 62 9.30 3.91 9.91
C ALA A 62 8.52 2.63 9.65
N ALA A 63 9.25 1.52 9.47
CA ALA A 63 8.65 0.22 9.24
C ALA A 63 9.21 -0.78 10.24
N GLU A 64 8.33 -1.61 10.79
CA GLU A 64 8.69 -2.76 11.60
C GLU A 64 8.08 -3.99 10.93
N PHE A 65 8.90 -5.00 10.70
CA PHE A 65 8.47 -6.27 10.17
C PHE A 65 8.58 -7.30 11.28
N ASN A 66 7.52 -8.06 11.46
CA ASN A 66 7.49 -9.18 12.39
C ASN A 66 7.26 -10.44 11.59
N LEU A 67 8.21 -11.37 11.70
CA LEU A 67 8.00 -12.73 11.25
C LEU A 67 7.22 -13.45 12.34
N LEU A 68 6.00 -13.85 12.03
CA LEU A 68 5.11 -14.44 13.01
C LEU A 68 5.37 -15.94 13.11
N HIS A 69 5.48 -16.44 14.33
CA HIS A 69 5.52 -17.85 14.66
C HIS A 69 4.19 -18.22 15.34
N PRO A 70 3.68 -19.47 15.21
CA PRO A 70 2.47 -19.91 15.92
C PRO A 70 2.55 -19.87 17.45
N ASP A 71 3.75 -19.63 17.96
CA ASP A 71 4.07 -19.42 19.36
C ASP A 71 4.64 -18.03 19.41
N GLU A 72 3.81 -17.05 19.80
CA GLU A 72 4.09 -15.62 19.77
C GLU A 72 5.41 -15.27 20.50
N ALA A 73 5.82 -16.07 21.48
CA ALA A 73 7.09 -15.89 22.19
C ALA A 73 8.33 -16.05 21.29
N LYS A 74 8.16 -16.60 20.08
CA LYS A 74 9.21 -16.83 19.09
C LYS A 74 9.13 -15.89 17.89
N ASP A 75 8.23 -14.91 17.90
CA ASP A 75 8.18 -13.89 16.86
C ASP A 75 9.53 -13.18 16.73
N ILE A 76 9.93 -12.92 15.48
CA ILE A 76 11.14 -12.16 15.20
C ILE A 76 10.74 -10.80 14.66
N SER A 77 11.03 -9.75 15.42
CA SER A 77 10.79 -8.37 15.04
C SER A 77 12.07 -7.69 14.55
N VAL A 78 12.00 -7.10 13.36
CA VAL A 78 13.06 -6.27 12.80
C VAL A 78 12.50 -4.88 12.53
N LYS A 79 13.09 -3.87 13.20
CA LYS A 79 12.72 -2.46 13.05
C LYS A 79 13.67 -1.76 12.12
N ASN A 80 13.14 -0.97 11.19
CA ASN A 80 13.96 -0.14 10.32
C ASN A 80 13.33 1.24 10.06
N PHE A 81 14.18 2.24 9.81
CA PHE A 81 13.77 3.61 9.52
C PHE A 81 14.29 4.00 8.15
N HIS A 82 13.40 4.48 7.27
CA HIS A 82 13.79 4.81 5.90
C HIS A 82 13.23 6.16 5.42
N LYS A 83 13.99 6.80 4.52
CA LYS A 83 13.59 8.02 3.82
C LYS A 83 13.68 7.78 2.33
N ALA A 84 12.52 7.61 1.68
CA ALA A 84 12.45 7.37 0.24
C ALA A 84 12.28 8.69 -0.54
N LYS A 85 12.85 8.75 -1.74
CA LYS A 85 12.74 9.87 -2.68
C LYS A 85 12.61 9.33 -4.12
N ASP A 86 11.72 9.93 -4.89
CA ASP A 86 11.69 9.92 -6.37
C ASP A 86 11.58 8.57 -7.11
N CYS A 87 11.71 7.40 -6.47
CA CYS A 87 11.32 6.10 -7.01
C CYS A 87 11.23 5.06 -5.88
N SER A 88 10.35 4.09 -6.07
CA SER A 88 9.54 3.55 -4.99
C SER A 88 9.78 2.08 -4.69
N VAL A 89 11.03 1.67 -4.52
CA VAL A 89 11.36 0.36 -3.95
C VAL A 89 12.19 0.57 -2.70
N LEU A 90 11.58 0.32 -1.54
CA LEU A 90 12.28 0.21 -0.28
C LEU A 90 12.58 -1.27 -0.04
N GLU A 91 13.79 -1.67 -0.41
CA GLU A 91 14.32 -2.99 -0.10
C GLU A 91 14.87 -3.00 1.33
N LEU A 92 14.29 -3.84 2.18
CA LEU A 92 14.77 -4.07 3.53
C LEU A 92 15.17 -5.55 3.65
N SER A 93 16.46 -5.83 3.72
CA SER A 93 16.93 -7.18 4.02
C SER A 93 16.59 -7.47 5.48
N LEU A 94 15.64 -8.36 5.76
CA LEU A 94 15.24 -8.62 7.13
C LEU A 94 16.24 -9.49 7.88
N ILE A 95 16.95 -10.38 7.19
CA ILE A 95 17.72 -11.40 7.91
C ILE A 95 19.01 -11.70 7.16
N ASN A 96 20.12 -11.68 7.89
CA ASN A 96 21.39 -12.21 7.40
C ASN A 96 21.20 -13.68 7.01
N LYS A 97 21.75 -14.06 5.86
CA LYS A 97 21.63 -15.38 5.21
C LYS A 97 21.76 -16.58 6.16
N GLU A 98 22.63 -16.49 7.17
CA GLU A 98 22.93 -17.62 8.08
C GLU A 98 21.87 -17.80 9.16
N ASP A 99 21.51 -16.75 9.90
CA ASP A 99 20.50 -16.83 10.96
C ASP A 99 19.12 -17.18 10.40
N PHE A 100 18.81 -16.74 9.17
CA PHE A 100 17.52 -17.08 8.57
C PHE A 100 17.44 -18.51 8.06
N LYS A 101 18.43 -18.98 7.31
CA LYS A 101 18.40 -20.36 6.78
C LYS A 101 18.25 -21.39 7.89
N ASN A 102 18.83 -21.10 9.05
CA ASN A 102 18.78 -22.00 10.19
C ASN A 102 17.42 -21.98 10.91
N ASN A 103 16.69 -20.86 10.88
CA ASN A 103 15.48 -20.68 11.67
C ASN A 103 14.17 -20.58 10.87
N ILE A 104 14.20 -20.23 9.57
CA ILE A 104 13.01 -19.99 8.74
C ILE A 104 12.03 -21.18 8.75
N LYS A 105 12.55 -22.41 8.79
CA LYS A 105 11.73 -23.62 8.83
C LYS A 105 10.78 -23.65 10.03
N ASN A 106 11.15 -23.01 11.13
CA ASN A 106 10.30 -22.92 12.32
C ASN A 106 9.14 -21.93 12.14
N PHE A 107 9.22 -21.02 11.16
CA PHE A 107 8.17 -20.05 10.84
C PHE A 107 7.28 -20.50 9.68
N ILE A 108 7.61 -21.61 9.02
CA ILE A 108 6.82 -22.13 7.90
C ILE A 108 5.73 -23.04 8.44
N HIS A 109 4.48 -22.66 8.19
CA HIS A 109 3.29 -23.42 8.53
C HIS A 109 2.43 -23.58 7.30
N ASP A 110 2.05 -24.82 6.97
CA ASP A 110 1.29 -25.14 5.76
C ASP A 110 1.93 -24.57 4.47
N ASN A 111 3.27 -24.68 4.38
CA ASN A 111 4.10 -24.12 3.31
C ASN A 111 4.03 -22.59 3.16
N LYS A 112 3.54 -21.89 4.18
CA LYS A 112 3.44 -20.43 4.18
C LYS A 112 4.24 -19.82 5.31
N ILE A 113 4.64 -18.58 5.09
CA ILE A 113 5.20 -17.71 6.12
C ILE A 113 4.31 -16.48 6.28
N THR A 114 4.09 -16.07 7.53
CA THR A 114 3.27 -14.90 7.84
C THR A 114 4.15 -13.75 8.29
N ILE A 115 4.02 -12.63 7.61
CA ILE A 115 4.75 -11.40 7.90
C ILE A 115 3.75 -10.34 8.31
N GLU A 116 3.89 -9.85 9.53
CA GLU A 116 3.24 -8.62 9.95
C GLU A 116 4.12 -7.42 9.64
N VAL A 117 3.49 -6.40 9.10
CA VAL A 117 4.08 -5.11 8.82
C VAL A 117 3.39 -4.07 9.68
N ARG A 118 4.21 -3.24 10.34
CA ARG A 118 3.79 -2.02 11.02
C ARG A 118 4.42 -0.84 10.31
N LEU A 119 3.58 -0.06 9.63
CA LEU A 119 4.01 1.12 8.88
C LEU A 119 3.60 2.40 9.62
N LEU A 120 4.51 3.36 9.64
CA LEU A 120 4.26 4.71 10.13
C LEU A 120 4.84 5.71 9.15
N ILE A 121 3.96 6.54 8.58
CA ILE A 121 4.39 7.64 7.73
C ILE A 121 4.68 8.85 8.63
N THR A 122 5.96 9.15 8.79
CA THR A 122 6.44 10.21 9.69
C THR A 122 6.45 11.58 9.02
N LYS A 123 6.60 11.63 7.69
CA LYS A 123 6.60 12.88 6.92
C LYS A 123 6.25 12.62 5.47
N MET A 124 5.38 13.45 4.90
CA MET A 124 5.06 13.48 3.47
C MET A 124 5.22 14.88 2.91
N LYS A 125 5.70 14.99 1.67
CA LYS A 125 5.72 16.25 0.91
C LYS A 125 5.53 15.96 -0.57
N GLY A 126 4.65 16.70 -1.24
CA GLY A 126 4.44 16.62 -2.69
C GLY A 126 3.54 15.46 -3.14
N ILE A 127 3.10 14.59 -2.23
CA ILE A 127 2.10 13.56 -2.50
C ILE A 127 0.72 14.22 -2.55
N LYS A 128 0.06 14.16 -3.71
CA LYS A 128 -1.35 14.52 -3.83
C LYS A 128 -2.19 13.27 -3.60
N ILE A 129 -2.79 13.18 -2.42
CA ILE A 129 -3.79 12.16 -2.14
C ILE A 129 -5.02 12.56 -2.96
N ALA A 130 -5.31 11.81 -4.02
CA ALA A 130 -6.55 11.98 -4.77
C ALA A 130 -7.70 11.77 -3.80
N HIS A 131 -8.58 12.76 -3.67
CA HIS A 131 -9.86 12.50 -3.04
C HIS A 131 -10.65 11.65 -4.02
N GLU A 132 -10.95 10.42 -3.63
CA GLU A 132 -11.95 9.62 -4.32
C GLU A 132 -13.30 10.31 -4.09
N PHE A 133 -13.88 10.80 -5.18
CA PHE A 133 -15.25 11.26 -5.18
C PHE A 133 -16.12 10.07 -5.55
N ASP A 134 -16.96 9.63 -4.62
CA ASP A 134 -18.04 8.71 -4.95
C ASP A 134 -19.11 9.50 -5.72
N PHE A 135 -19.19 9.23 -7.02
CA PHE A 135 -20.16 9.84 -7.90
C PHE A 135 -21.44 9.01 -8.03
N PHE A 136 -21.49 7.80 -7.50
CA PHE A 136 -22.64 6.89 -7.63
C PHE A 136 -23.59 7.01 -6.44
N ASN A 137 -23.08 7.47 -5.29
CA ASN A 137 -23.90 7.79 -4.13
C ASN A 137 -24.03 9.32 -3.95
N PRO A 138 -25.22 9.82 -3.59
CA PRO A 138 -25.41 11.24 -3.32
C PRO A 138 -24.64 11.68 -2.07
N ASN A 139 -23.87 12.74 -2.19
CA ASN A 139 -23.15 13.39 -1.10
C ASN A 139 -23.68 14.81 -0.87
N GLU A 140 -24.74 14.92 -0.06
CA GLU A 140 -25.31 16.21 0.32
C GLU A 140 -24.42 16.94 1.35
N PRO A 141 -24.25 18.27 1.24
CA PRO A 141 -24.91 19.21 0.32
C PRO A 141 -24.12 19.46 -0.98
N PHE A 142 -23.06 18.70 -1.23
CA PHE A 142 -22.10 18.99 -2.31
C PHE A 142 -22.61 18.57 -3.70
N ASN A 143 -23.54 17.62 -3.76
CA ASN A 143 -24.21 17.23 -4.99
C ASN A 143 -25.59 17.86 -5.09
N ASP A 144 -25.84 18.58 -6.19
CA ASP A 144 -27.10 19.30 -6.46
C ASP A 144 -27.68 18.96 -7.85
N VAL A 145 -27.07 17.98 -8.56
CA VAL A 145 -27.56 17.39 -9.80
C VAL A 145 -27.22 15.92 -9.88
N ALA A 146 -28.09 15.14 -10.54
CA ALA A 146 -27.82 13.77 -10.97
C ALA A 146 -27.90 13.69 -12.50
N LEU A 147 -26.80 13.34 -13.15
CA LEU A 147 -26.73 13.04 -14.57
C LEU A 147 -27.12 11.57 -14.78
N VAL A 148 -28.03 11.31 -15.71
CA VAL A 148 -28.43 9.93 -16.08
C VAL A 148 -27.75 9.56 -17.39
N ILE A 149 -26.86 8.59 -17.36
CA ILE A 149 -26.12 8.09 -18.52
C ILE A 149 -26.46 6.61 -18.67
N GLU A 150 -27.15 6.25 -19.74
CA GLU A 150 -27.55 4.85 -20.02
C GLU A 150 -28.31 4.15 -18.87
N GLY A 151 -29.01 4.93 -18.04
CA GLY A 151 -29.76 4.42 -16.89
C GLY A 151 -29.01 4.46 -15.57
N GLU A 152 -27.70 4.71 -15.58
CA GLU A 152 -26.90 4.92 -14.37
C GLU A 152 -26.92 6.38 -13.94
N LYS A 153 -26.97 6.62 -12.62
CA LYS A 153 -26.98 7.96 -12.03
C LYS A 153 -25.59 8.34 -11.54
N ILE A 154 -25.15 9.53 -11.95
CA ILE A 154 -23.91 10.16 -11.52
C ILE A 154 -24.25 11.48 -10.83
N TYR A 155 -23.95 11.58 -9.55
CA TYR A 155 -24.20 12.75 -8.71
C TYR A 155 -23.05 13.75 -8.81
N ALA A 156 -23.36 15.03 -9.04
CA ALA A 156 -22.33 16.06 -9.28
C ALA A 156 -22.78 17.45 -8.78
N SER A 157 -21.90 18.45 -8.96
CA SER A 157 -22.18 19.87 -8.66
C SER A 157 -22.41 20.67 -9.94
N LYS A 158 -23.57 21.33 -10.07
CA LYS A 158 -23.94 22.21 -11.18
C LYS A 158 -22.93 23.33 -11.36
N GLN A 159 -22.48 23.95 -10.27
CA GLN A 159 -21.53 25.06 -10.33
C GLN A 159 -20.20 24.61 -10.93
N ILE A 160 -19.66 23.45 -10.52
CA ILE A 160 -18.40 22.92 -11.04
C ILE A 160 -18.56 22.57 -12.53
N LEU A 161 -19.64 21.87 -12.89
CA LEU A 161 -19.90 21.51 -14.29
C LEU A 161 -20.06 22.73 -15.19
N ALA A 162 -20.80 23.76 -14.74
CA ALA A 162 -20.99 25.01 -15.47
C ALA A 162 -19.70 25.83 -15.59
N ALA A 163 -18.83 25.81 -14.58
CA ALA A 163 -17.54 26.48 -14.63
C ALA A 163 -16.59 25.83 -15.66
N SER A 164 -16.68 24.51 -15.83
CA SER A 164 -15.78 23.75 -16.71
C SER A 164 -16.34 23.47 -18.12
N SER A 165 -17.64 23.64 -18.36
CA SER A 165 -18.28 23.33 -19.65
C SER A 165 -19.30 24.40 -20.03
N PRO A 166 -19.13 25.09 -21.18
CA PRO A 166 -20.14 26.02 -21.70
C PRO A 166 -21.51 25.37 -21.94
N VAL A 167 -21.55 24.08 -22.28
CA VAL A 167 -22.79 23.34 -22.48
C VAL A 167 -23.54 23.17 -21.16
N PHE A 168 -22.86 22.72 -20.10
CA PHE A 168 -23.48 22.62 -18.78
C PHE A 168 -23.81 23.98 -18.20
N LYS A 169 -23.02 25.01 -18.52
CA LYS A 169 -23.34 26.39 -18.14
C LYS A 169 -24.69 26.80 -18.71
N ALA A 170 -24.88 26.70 -20.02
CA ALA A 170 -26.14 27.05 -20.67
C ALA A 170 -27.32 26.14 -20.28
N MET A 171 -27.04 24.90 -19.87
CA MET A 171 -28.07 23.96 -19.40
C MET A 171 -28.60 24.30 -18.01
N PHE A 172 -27.74 24.82 -17.12
CA PHE A 172 -28.09 25.08 -15.72
C PHE A 172 -28.33 26.56 -15.39
N TYR A 173 -27.81 27.50 -16.20
CA TYR A 173 -27.85 28.95 -16.00
C TYR A 173 -28.05 29.72 -17.31
#